data_AF-A0A0F9I1I3-F1
#
_entry.id   AF-A0A0F9I1I3-F1
#
_cell.length_a   1.000
_cell.length_b   1.000
_cell.length_c   1.000
_cell.angle_alpha   90.00
_cell.angle_beta   90.00
_cell.angle_gamma   90.00
#
_symmetry.space_group_name_H-M   'P 1'
#
loop_
_entity.id
_entity.type
_entity.pdbx_description
1 polymer ?
#
loop_
_entity_poly.entity_id
_entity_poly.type
_entity_poly.pdbx_seq_one_letter_code
_entity_poly.pdbx_strand_id
1 'polypeptide(L)'
;MFKKYNFAYCSNCEKEVKPKRKPMDNMYINVWVLIIIFSLGLAIIPFLIYHFVISKSDRCQNCQSHVKFYATKEEIPDPKSQIIRILKTIENEKKEEESIQVEEFCVFCGEKLLWMSKFCENCGSSLEE
;
A
#
# COMPACT_ATOMS: atom_id res chain seq x y z
N MET A 1 6.25 -18.26 19.29
CA MET A 1 6.91 -18.07 17.99
C MET A 1 7.11 -16.57 17.81
N PHE A 2 8.33 -16.07 17.93
CA PHE A 2 8.60 -14.62 17.79
C PHE A 2 8.47 -14.23 16.32
N LYS A 3 7.48 -13.39 15.96
CA LYS A 3 7.36 -12.84 14.59
C LYS A 3 8.58 -11.96 14.32
N LYS A 4 9.37 -12.30 13.30
CA LYS A 4 10.48 -11.46 12.82
C LYS A 4 9.89 -10.33 11.96
N TYR A 5 10.05 -9.10 12.42
CA TYR A 5 9.69 -7.92 11.65
C TYR A 5 10.89 -7.47 10.82
N ASN A 6 10.76 -7.54 9.50
CA ASN A 6 11.86 -7.24 8.56
C ASN A 6 11.67 -5.89 7.86
N PHE A 7 10.46 -5.34 7.89
CA PHE A 7 10.11 -4.11 7.19
C PHE A 7 9.60 -3.06 8.17
N ALA A 8 10.01 -1.81 7.99
CA ALA A 8 9.50 -0.67 8.73
C ALA A 8 8.99 0.39 7.73
N TYR A 9 7.81 0.93 8.00
CA TYR A 9 7.16 1.93 7.15
C TYR A 9 6.75 3.14 7.98
N CYS A 10 7.01 4.32 7.43
CA CYS A 10 6.62 5.58 8.04
C CYS A 10 5.29 6.06 7.44
N SER A 11 4.22 6.06 8.22
CA SER A 11 2.90 6.57 7.78
C SER A 11 2.90 8.06 7.45
N ASN A 12 3.84 8.84 8.00
CA ASN A 12 3.89 10.29 7.79
C ASN A 12 4.77 10.71 6.61
N CYS A 13 5.74 9.87 6.20
CA CYS A 13 6.61 10.14 5.05
C CYS A 13 6.29 9.24 3.84
N GLU A 14 5.34 8.34 4.00
CA GLU A 14 4.92 7.33 3.01
C GLU A 14 6.07 6.54 2.38
N LYS A 15 7.15 6.36 3.15
CA LYS A 15 8.39 5.75 2.69
C LYS A 15 8.76 4.56 3.55
N GLU A 16 9.24 3.52 2.88
CA GLU A 16 9.96 2.44 3.52
C GLU A 16 11.22 2.99 4.17
N VAL A 17 11.38 2.73 5.45
CA VAL A 17 12.59 3.05 6.19
C VAL A 17 13.29 1.75 6.51
N LYS A 18 14.57 1.64 6.14
CA LYS A 18 15.36 0.48 6.52
C LYS A 18 15.43 0.45 8.05
N PRO A 19 14.92 -0.61 8.72
CA PRO A 19 15.09 -0.73 10.16
C PRO A 19 16.59 -0.73 10.45
N LYS A 20 17.05 0.23 11.27
CA LYS A 20 18.49 0.53 11.44
C LYS A 20 19.26 -0.59 12.14
N ARG A 21 18.61 -1.62 12.70
CA ARG A 21 19.29 -2.62 13.53
C ARG A 21 18.91 -4.05 13.15
N LYS A 22 19.94 -4.87 12.95
CA LYS A 22 19.86 -6.33 13.02
C LYS A 22 19.59 -6.73 14.48
N PRO A 23 18.77 -7.76 14.75
CA PRO A 23 18.69 -8.32 16.10
C PRO A 23 20.09 -8.72 16.56
N MET A 24 20.41 -8.50 17.84
CA MET A 24 21.70 -8.96 18.36
C MET A 24 21.75 -10.49 18.35
N ASP A 25 22.86 -11.03 17.85
CA ASP A 25 23.07 -12.48 17.78
C ASP A 25 23.17 -13.08 19.18
N ASN A 26 22.74 -14.34 19.33
CA ASN A 26 22.74 -15.07 20.61
C ASN A 26 24.11 -15.08 21.30
N MET A 27 25.21 -15.02 20.53
CA MET A 27 26.57 -14.95 21.08
C MET A 27 26.80 -13.68 21.91
N TYR A 28 26.33 -12.52 21.44
CA TYR A 28 26.46 -11.25 22.15
C TYR A 28 25.64 -11.22 23.45
N ILE A 29 24.47 -11.86 23.44
CA ILE A 29 23.60 -11.96 24.62
C ILE A 29 24.31 -12.77 25.72
N ASN A 30 24.89 -13.91 25.38
CA ASN A 30 25.59 -14.76 26.36
C ASN A 30 26.83 -14.07 26.97
N VAL A 31 27.58 -13.30 26.17
CA VAL A 31 28.74 -12.53 26.66
C VAL A 31 28.30 -11.44 27.65
N TRP A 32 27.21 -10.73 27.35
CA TRP A 32 26.66 -9.74 28.29
C TRP A 32 26.17 -10.34 29.60
N VAL A 33 25.53 -11.52 29.55
CA VAL A 33 25.08 -12.24 30.74
C VAL A 33 26.25 -12.63 31.64
N LEU A 34 27.36 -13.12 31.07
CA LEU A 34 28.57 -13.43 31.85
C LEU A 34 29.18 -12.18 32.48
N ILE A 35 29.25 -11.06 31.76
CA ILE A 35 29.73 -9.77 32.30
C ILE A 35 28.85 -9.33 33.46
N ILE A 36 27.52 -9.47 33.35
CA ILE A 36 26.56 -9.10 34.39
C ILE A 36 26.70 -9.97 35.65
N ILE A 37 26.88 -11.28 35.48
CA ILE A 37 27.10 -12.22 36.59
C ILE A 37 28.42 -11.91 37.31
N PHE A 38 29.47 -11.55 36.58
CA PHE A 38 30.76 -11.19 37.19
C PHE A 38 30.75 -9.82 37.89
N SER A 39 29.81 -8.93 37.53
CA SER A 39 29.75 -7.56 38.05
C SER A 39 28.60 -7.33 39.04
N LEU A 40 28.13 -8.40 39.69
CA LEU A 40 26.99 -8.57 40.62
C LEU A 40 26.65 -7.46 41.65
N GLY A 41 27.39 -6.35 41.74
CA GLY A 41 27.00 -5.15 42.49
C GLY A 41 26.58 -3.93 41.63
N LEU A 42 27.07 -3.80 40.39
CA LEU A 42 26.90 -2.59 39.57
C LEU A 42 26.33 -2.86 38.16
N ALA A 43 26.24 -4.13 37.74
CA ALA A 43 25.81 -4.55 36.40
C ALA A 43 24.38 -4.17 35.99
N ILE A 44 23.49 -4.01 36.98
CA ILE A 44 22.09 -3.66 36.77
C ILE A 44 21.96 -2.28 36.12
N ILE A 45 22.87 -1.36 36.43
CA ILE A 45 22.83 0.02 35.92
C ILE A 45 23.07 0.07 34.40
N PRO A 46 24.16 -0.49 33.83
CA PRO A 46 24.33 -0.53 32.38
C PRO A 46 23.27 -1.39 31.68
N PHE A 47 22.76 -2.46 32.31
CA PHE A 47 21.65 -3.25 31.77
C PHE A 47 20.37 -2.42 31.63
N LEU A 48 19.99 -1.67 32.67
CA LEU A 48 18.84 -0.77 32.65
C LEU A 48 19.03 0.38 31.66
N ILE A 49 20.22 1.00 31.60
CA ILE A 49 20.52 2.08 30.64
C ILE A 49 20.45 1.56 29.20
N TYR A 50 21.03 0.40 28.91
CA TYR A 50 20.92 -0.24 27.59
C TYR A 50 19.46 -0.53 27.25
N HIS A 51 18.71 -1.11 28.17
CA HIS A 51 17.32 -1.47 27.93
C HIS A 51 16.40 -0.24 27.81
N PHE A 52 16.62 0.85 28.57
CA PHE A 52 15.77 2.03 28.51
C PHE A 52 16.18 3.04 27.44
N VAL A 53 17.48 3.31 27.28
CA VAL A 53 17.97 4.37 26.39
C VAL A 53 18.20 3.85 24.97
N ILE A 54 18.72 2.63 24.82
CA ILE A 54 19.06 2.07 23.51
C ILE A 54 17.87 1.34 22.86
N SER A 55 16.85 0.92 23.60
CA SER A 55 15.80 0.02 23.09
C SER A 55 14.80 0.59 22.08
N LYS A 56 14.67 1.90 21.86
CA LYS A 56 13.60 2.40 20.95
C LYS A 56 14.05 3.55 20.08
N SER A 57 14.49 3.24 18.87
CA SER A 57 14.35 4.17 17.74
C SER A 57 13.24 3.67 16.83
N ASP A 58 12.03 3.52 17.37
CA ASP A 58 10.80 3.30 16.59
C ASP A 58 10.37 4.61 15.91
N ARG A 59 11.30 5.52 15.64
CA ARG A 59 11.05 6.85 15.11
C ARG A 59 11.72 7.01 13.75
N CYS A 60 10.99 7.60 12.82
CA CYS A 60 11.51 7.94 11.50
C CYS A 60 12.63 9.00 11.62
N GLN A 61 13.73 8.87 10.87
CA GLN A 61 14.81 9.86 10.89
C GLN A 61 14.40 11.22 10.31
N ASN A 62 13.41 11.23 9.41
CA ASN A 62 13.02 12.45 8.69
C ASN A 62 11.96 13.26 9.46
N CYS A 63 10.93 12.60 9.98
CA CYS A 63 9.79 13.26 10.62
C CYS A 63 9.61 12.93 12.11
N GLN A 64 10.48 12.09 12.67
CA GLN A 64 10.45 11.64 14.06
C GLN A 64 9.14 10.95 14.52
N SER A 65 8.19 10.72 13.62
CA SER A 65 6.96 9.99 13.92
C SER A 65 7.24 8.52 14.18
N HIS A 66 6.34 7.86 14.93
CA HIS A 66 6.42 6.43 15.15
C HIS A 66 6.30 5.64 13.83
N VAL A 67 7.19 4.67 13.63
CA VAL A 67 7.18 3.77 12.47
C VAL A 67 6.48 2.46 12.79
N LYS A 68 5.74 1.92 11.82
CA LYS A 68 5.05 0.63 11.93
C LYS A 68 5.93 -0.47 11.36
N PHE A 69 5.98 -1.60 12.06
CA PHE A 69 6.78 -2.76 11.68
C PHE A 69 5.89 -3.86 11.10
N TYR A 70 6.30 -4.42 9.96
CA TYR A 70 5.56 -5.46 9.24
C TYR A 70 6.45 -6.69 9.03
N ALA A 71 5.84 -7.88 9.04
CA ALA A 71 6.55 -9.14 8.83
C ALA A 71 6.77 -9.41 7.33
N THR A 72 5.78 -9.10 6.51
CA THR A 72 5.78 -9.28 5.05
C THR A 72 5.54 -7.95 4.34
N LYS A 73 5.95 -7.86 3.05
CA LYS A 73 5.74 -6.66 2.23
C LYS A 73 4.28 -6.42 1.87
N GLU A 74 3.48 -7.47 1.81
CA GLU A 74 2.05 -7.42 1.45
C GLU A 74 1.17 -6.72 2.51
N GLU A 75 1.61 -6.66 3.76
CA GLU A 75 0.91 -5.96 4.84
C GLU A 75 1.19 -4.44 4.85
N ILE A 76 2.17 -3.96 4.08
CA ILE A 76 2.48 -2.55 3.99
C ILE A 76 1.32 -1.87 3.24
N PRO A 77 0.72 -0.79 3.76
CA PRO A 77 -0.30 -0.04 3.05
C PRO A 77 0.34 0.61 1.82
N ASP A 78 0.36 -0.13 0.72
CA ASP A 78 0.88 0.31 -0.56
C ASP A 78 -0.09 1.39 -1.10
N PRO A 79 0.37 2.63 -1.34
CA PRO A 79 -0.47 3.66 -1.97
C PRO A 79 -0.96 3.21 -3.36
N LYS A 80 -0.26 2.24 -3.98
CA LYS A 80 -0.62 1.62 -5.26
C LYS A 80 -1.90 0.77 -5.20
N SER A 81 -2.27 0.24 -4.04
CA SER A 81 -3.48 -0.59 -3.90
C SER A 81 -4.78 0.22 -4.09
N GLN A 82 -4.76 1.51 -3.75
CA GLN A 82 -5.89 2.42 -4.00
C GLN A 82 -6.02 2.74 -5.50
N ILE A 83 -4.89 2.98 -6.17
CA ILE A 83 -4.85 3.29 -7.61
C ILE A 83 -5.40 2.12 -8.44
N ILE A 84 -5.08 0.87 -8.09
CA ILE A 84 -5.58 -0.32 -8.79
C ILE A 84 -7.10 -0.44 -8.67
N ARG A 85 -7.69 -0.13 -7.51
CA ARG A 85 -9.16 -0.15 -7.33
C ARG A 85 -9.84 0.91 -8.18
N ILE A 86 -9.29 2.13 -8.20
CA ILE A 86 -9.82 3.24 -8.99
C ILE A 86 -9.72 2.94 -10.50
N LEU A 87 -8.57 2.43 -10.96
CA LEU A 87 -8.39 2.04 -12.37
C LEU A 87 -9.39 0.96 -12.80
N LYS A 88 -9.67 -0.01 -11.92
CA LYS A 88 -10.64 -1.07 -12.20
C LYS A 88 -12.08 -0.54 -12.25
N THR A 89 -12.43 0.46 -11.45
CA THR A 89 -13.73 1.14 -11.53
C THR A 89 -13.86 1.92 -12.84
N ILE A 90 -12.84 2.69 -13.24
CA ILE A 90 -12.84 3.45 -14.51
C ILE A 90 -12.95 2.51 -15.72
N GLU A 91 -12.30 1.35 -15.68
CA GLU A 91 -12.36 0.35 -16.76
C GLU A 91 -13.73 -0.33 -16.89
N ASN A 92 -14.45 -0.47 -15.76
CA ASN A 92 -15.82 -1.00 -15.76
C ASN A 92 -16.82 0.06 -16.25
N GLU A 93 -16.70 1.32 -15.82
CA GLU A 93 -17.54 2.43 -16.30
C GLU A 93 -17.42 2.60 -17.82
N LYS A 94 -16.21 2.50 -18.38
CA LYS A 94 -16.02 2.54 -19.85
C LYS A 94 -16.68 1.38 -20.59
N LYS A 95 -16.64 0.17 -20.03
CA LYS A 95 -17.33 -0.99 -20.63
C LYS A 95 -18.85 -0.85 -20.54
N GLU A 96 -19.36 -0.24 -19.49
CA GLU A 96 -20.78 0.06 -19.35
C GLU A 96 -21.23 1.15 -20.35
N GLU A 97 -20.44 2.23 -20.54
CA GLU A 97 -20.69 3.25 -21.56
C GLU A 97 -20.70 2.68 -22.99
N GLU A 98 -19.79 1.76 -23.31
CA GLU A 98 -19.77 1.05 -24.60
C GLU A 98 -20.98 0.12 -24.78
N SER A 99 -21.51 -0.46 -23.70
CA SER A 99 -22.67 -1.36 -23.74
C SER A 99 -24.03 -0.66 -23.82
N ILE A 100 -24.11 0.62 -23.44
CA ILE A 100 -25.33 1.44 -23.46
C ILE A 100 -25.54 2.12 -24.83
N GLN A 101 -24.52 2.17 -25.70
CA GLN A 101 -24.71 2.54 -27.11
C GLN A 101 -25.44 1.41 -27.84
N VAL A 102 -26.77 1.37 -27.68
CA VAL A 102 -27.67 0.51 -28.44
C VAL A 102 -27.54 0.91 -29.91
N GLU A 103 -26.93 0.04 -30.71
CA GLU A 103 -26.85 0.20 -32.17
C GLU A 103 -28.26 0.08 -32.75
N GLU A 104 -28.94 1.21 -32.94
CA GLU A 104 -30.20 1.27 -33.68
C GLU A 104 -29.89 1.25 -35.19
N PHE A 105 -30.69 0.53 -35.97
CA PHE A 105 -30.55 0.47 -37.42
C PHE A 105 -31.70 1.20 -38.10
N CYS A 106 -31.42 1.89 -39.20
CA CYS A 106 -32.44 2.57 -39.99
C CYS A 106 -33.39 1.57 -40.65
N VAL A 107 -34.69 1.72 -40.41
CA VAL A 107 -35.73 0.81 -40.97
C VAL A 107 -35.86 0.94 -42.49
N PHE A 108 -35.41 2.06 -43.08
CA PHE A 108 -35.55 2.33 -44.52
C PHE A 108 -34.36 1.82 -45.36
N CYS A 109 -33.12 1.97 -44.87
CA CYS A 109 -31.92 1.57 -45.61
C CYS A 109 -31.03 0.51 -44.92
N GLY A 110 -31.29 0.21 -43.65
CA GLY A 110 -30.52 -0.77 -42.88
C GLY A 110 -29.17 -0.27 -42.34
N GLU A 111 -28.85 1.02 -42.48
CA GLU A 111 -27.60 1.61 -41.98
C GLU A 111 -27.64 1.80 -40.44
N LYS A 112 -26.47 1.79 -39.79
CA LYS A 112 -26.35 2.09 -38.36
C LYS A 112 -26.70 3.55 -38.07
N LEU A 113 -27.51 3.78 -37.04
CA LEU A 113 -27.88 5.09 -36.55
C LEU A 113 -27.02 5.47 -35.34
N LEU A 114 -26.58 6.73 -35.32
CA LEU A 114 -25.99 7.35 -34.14
C LEU A 114 -27.11 7.76 -33.19
N TRP A 115 -26.91 7.51 -31.89
CA TRP A 115 -27.85 7.86 -30.83
C TRP A 115 -28.24 9.35 -30.93
N MET A 116 -29.55 9.63 -30.88
CA MET A 116 -30.18 10.97 -30.98
C MET A 116 -30.22 11.64 -32.38
N SER A 117 -30.03 10.92 -33.48
CA SER A 117 -30.22 11.48 -34.83
C SER A 117 -31.71 11.56 -35.23
N LYS A 118 -32.17 12.72 -35.72
CA LYS A 118 -33.55 12.93 -36.20
C LYS A 118 -33.79 12.41 -37.62
N PHE A 119 -32.72 12.28 -38.39
CA PHE A 119 -32.73 11.85 -39.79
C PHE A 119 -31.58 10.87 -40.03
N CYS A 120 -31.80 9.91 -40.92
CA CYS A 120 -30.74 8.99 -41.34
C CYS A 120 -29.73 9.74 -42.23
N GLU A 121 -28.45 9.69 -41.87
CA GLU A 121 -27.37 10.35 -42.63
C GLU A 121 -27.12 9.75 -44.02
N ASN A 122 -27.48 8.48 -44.23
CA ASN A 122 -27.26 7.81 -45.52
C ASN A 122 -28.44 8.00 -46.50
N CYS A 123 -29.68 7.86 -46.03
CA CYS A 123 -30.86 7.91 -46.92
C CYS A 123 -31.75 9.15 -46.74
N GLY A 124 -31.48 9.99 -45.72
CA GLY A 124 -32.24 11.21 -45.45
C GLY A 124 -33.64 10.99 -44.87
N SER A 125 -34.03 9.75 -44.53
CA SER A 125 -35.34 9.46 -43.95
C SER A 125 -35.48 10.06 -42.55
N SER A 126 -36.64 10.64 -42.24
CA SER A 126 -37.01 11.02 -40.87
C SER A 126 -37.15 9.77 -40.01
N LEU A 127 -36.60 9.81 -38.80
CA LEU A 127 -36.65 8.73 -37.80
C LEU A 127 -37.68 9.01 -36.69
N GLU A 128 -38.29 10.20 -36.72
CA GLU A 128 -39.46 10.57 -35.91
C GLU A 128 -40.72 10.25 -36.73
N GLU A 129 -41.61 9.37 -36.21
CA GLU A 129 -43.00 9.19 -36.68
C GLU A 129 -43.82 10.47 -36.48
#